data_AF-M1AT55-F1
#
_entry.id   AF-M1AT55-F1
#
_cell.length_a   1.000
_cell.length_b   1.000
_cell.length_c   1.000
_cell.angle_alpha   90.00
_cell.angle_beta   90.00
_cell.angle_gamma   90.00
#
_symmetry.space_group_name_H-M   'P 1'
#
loop_
_entity.id
_entity.type
_entity.pdbx_description
1 polymer ?
#
loop_
_entity_poly.entity_id
_entity_poly.type
_entity_poly.pdbx_seq_one_letter_code
_entity_poly.pdbx_strand_id
1 'polypeptide(L)'
;MAAKAAALRKSSHRSENFIQKLVKNPKIPFAIALLIADSILVALIIAYVPYTKIDWDAYMSQVTGFLEGERDYSNLKGDTGPLVYPAGFLYIYSAIQYVTGGQVYPAQCRFFLAFSTCWI
;
A
#
# COMPACT_ATOMS: atom_id res chain seq x y z
N MET A 1 -22.52 25.62 31.58
CA MET A 1 -23.10 24.28 31.31
C MET A 1 -24.00 24.25 30.07
N ALA A 2 -25.05 25.07 29.98
CA ALA A 2 -26.02 25.05 28.87
C ALA A 2 -25.44 25.34 27.46
N ALA A 3 -24.52 26.31 27.33
CA ALA A 3 -23.92 26.66 26.03
C ALA A 3 -23.08 25.52 25.43
N LYS A 4 -22.37 24.76 26.26
CA LYS A 4 -21.59 23.58 25.84
C LYS A 4 -22.50 22.45 25.37
N ALA A 5 -23.63 22.23 26.04
CA ALA A 5 -24.64 21.25 25.64
C ALA A 5 -25.31 21.63 24.30
N ALA A 6 -25.61 22.92 24.10
CA ALA A 6 -26.16 23.42 22.83
C ALA A 6 -25.17 23.29 21.66
N ALA A 7 -23.88 23.55 21.90
CA ALA A 7 -22.83 23.39 20.89
C ALA A 7 -22.64 21.91 20.48
N LEU A 8 -22.65 20.99 21.44
CA LEU A 8 -22.58 19.54 21.18
C LEU A 8 -23.81 19.04 20.40
N ARG A 9 -25.02 19.51 20.74
CA ARG A 9 -26.25 19.18 20.01
C ARG A 9 -26.23 19.69 18.57
N LYS A 10 -25.75 20.92 18.35
CA LYS A 10 -25.60 21.51 17.02
C LYS A 10 -24.54 20.78 16.18
N SER A 11 -23.46 20.33 16.81
CA SER A 11 -22.41 19.51 16.18
C SER A 11 -22.93 18.12 15.78
N SER A 12 -23.64 17.43 16.68
CA SER A 12 -24.25 16.12 16.41
C SER A 12 -25.23 16.20 15.23
N HIS A 13 -26.16 17.17 15.28
CA HIS A 13 -27.15 17.32 14.22
C HIS A 13 -26.52 17.69 12.88
N ARG A 14 -25.47 18.52 12.86
CA ARG A 14 -24.73 18.85 11.64
C ARG A 14 -24.00 17.63 11.08
N SER A 15 -23.37 16.82 11.93
CA SER A 15 -22.70 15.56 11.54
C SER A 15 -23.70 14.57 10.95
N GLU A 16 -24.83 14.35 11.62
CA GLU A 16 -25.90 13.48 11.15
C GLU A 16 -26.45 13.95 9.79
N ASN A 17 -26.69 15.25 9.62
CA ASN A 17 -27.15 15.81 8.33
C ASN A 17 -26.13 15.59 7.20
N PHE A 18 -24.84 15.63 7.51
CA PHE A 18 -23.77 15.37 6.54
C PHE A 18 -23.68 13.88 6.18
N ILE A 19 -23.67 12.98 7.17
CA ILE A 19 -23.68 11.53 6.95
C ILE A 19 -24.92 11.12 6.15
N GLN A 20 -26.09 11.66 6.49
CA GLN A 20 -27.33 11.41 5.77
C GLN A 20 -27.24 11.89 4.31
N LYS A 21 -26.62 13.06 4.07
CA LYS A 21 -26.39 13.55 2.70
C LYS A 21 -25.41 12.66 1.92
N LEU A 22 -24.39 12.13 2.58
CA LEU A 22 -23.44 11.20 1.98
C LEU A 22 -24.09 9.85 1.64
N VAL A 23 -24.82 9.25 2.59
CA VAL A 23 -25.48 7.94 2.41
C VAL A 23 -26.62 8.01 1.40
N LYS A 24 -27.35 9.13 1.34
CA LYS A 24 -28.44 9.33 0.36
C LYS A 24 -27.96 9.46 -1.07
N ASN A 25 -26.69 9.78 -1.31
CA ASN A 25 -26.13 9.72 -2.65
C ASN A 25 -25.68 8.29 -2.92
N PRO A 26 -26.41 7.48 -3.72
CA PRO A 26 -26.15 6.05 -3.88
C PRO A 26 -24.74 5.74 -4.43
N LYS A 27 -24.09 6.72 -5.07
CA LYS A 27 -22.72 6.59 -5.59
C LYS A 27 -21.67 6.42 -4.48
N ILE A 28 -21.88 7.06 -3.33
CA ILE A 28 -20.92 7.05 -2.21
C ILE A 28 -20.87 5.69 -1.49
N PRO A 29 -21.99 5.12 -1.00
CA PRO A 29 -21.94 3.79 -0.40
C PRO A 29 -21.52 2.72 -1.40
N PHE A 30 -21.84 2.88 -2.69
CA PHE A 30 -21.35 1.99 -3.74
C PHE A 30 -19.82 2.04 -3.89
N ALA A 31 -19.23 3.24 -3.96
CA ALA A 31 -17.78 3.41 -4.03
C ALA A 31 -17.07 2.84 -2.79
N ILE A 32 -17.62 3.07 -1.59
CA ILE A 32 -17.09 2.50 -0.34
C ILE A 32 -17.16 0.97 -0.38
N ALA A 33 -18.29 0.40 -0.82
CA ALA A 33 -18.45 -1.04 -0.94
C ALA A 33 -17.44 -1.66 -1.92
N LEU A 34 -17.16 -0.99 -3.05
CA LEU A 34 -16.13 -1.43 -3.99
C LEU A 34 -14.73 -1.43 -3.36
N LEU A 35 -14.35 -0.37 -2.65
CA LEU A 35 -13.04 -0.30 -1.98
C LEU A 35 -12.87 -1.38 -0.90
N ILE A 36 -13.95 -1.68 -0.16
CA ILE A 36 -13.96 -2.77 0.83
C ILE A 36 -13.83 -4.12 0.13
N ALA A 37 -14.62 -4.37 -0.92
CA ALA A 37 -14.58 -5.62 -1.66
C ALA A 37 -13.20 -5.88 -2.28
N ASP A 38 -12.60 -4.84 -2.86
CA ASP A 38 -11.26 -4.88 -3.43
C ASP A 38 -10.18 -5.14 -2.36
N SER A 39 -10.25 -4.47 -1.20
CA SER A 39 -9.34 -4.73 -0.08
C SER A 39 -9.45 -6.17 0.45
N ILE A 40 -10.67 -6.72 0.54
CA ILE A 40 -10.88 -8.12 0.90
C ILE A 40 -10.26 -9.04 -0.15
N LEU A 41 -10.48 -8.76 -1.44
CA LEU A 41 -9.93 -9.56 -2.53
C LEU A 41 -8.40 -9.60 -2.48
N VAL A 42 -7.73 -8.46 -2.28
CA VAL A 42 -6.26 -8.42 -2.16
C VAL A 42 -5.77 -9.20 -0.93
N ALA A 43 -6.47 -9.10 0.21
CA ALA A 43 -6.14 -9.89 1.39
C ALA A 43 -6.27 -11.41 1.14
N LEU A 44 -7.32 -11.83 0.43
CA LEU A 44 -7.50 -13.23 0.03
C LEU A 44 -6.39 -13.69 -0.94
N ILE A 45 -5.97 -12.84 -1.89
CA ILE A 45 -4.85 -13.15 -2.79
C ILE A 45 -3.57 -13.39 -1.98
N ILE A 46 -3.24 -12.50 -1.04
CA ILE A 46 -2.05 -12.66 -0.19
C ILE A 46 -2.13 -13.94 0.66
N ALA A 47 -3.32 -14.31 1.13
CA ALA A 47 -3.50 -15.48 1.99
C ALA A 47 -3.50 -16.81 1.23
N TYR A 48 -4.05 -16.85 0.02
CA TYR A 48 -4.38 -18.12 -0.66
C TYR A 48 -3.66 -18.34 -2.00
N VAL A 49 -3.12 -17.31 -2.64
CA VAL A 49 -2.39 -17.45 -3.90
C VAL A 49 -0.91 -17.71 -3.60
N PRO A 50 -0.33 -18.84 -4.05
CA PRO A 50 1.07 -19.12 -3.83
C PRO A 50 1.97 -18.06 -4.46
N TYR A 51 2.99 -17.64 -3.71
CA TYR A 51 3.98 -16.69 -4.18
C TYR A 51 4.76 -17.25 -5.39
N THR A 52 4.93 -16.43 -6.42
CA THR A 52 5.72 -16.76 -7.62
C THR A 52 7.00 -15.94 -7.66
N LYS A 53 8.14 -16.60 -7.76
CA LYS A 53 9.49 -16.06 -7.50
C LYS A 53 10.09 -15.11 -8.54
N ILE A 54 9.37 -14.79 -9.62
CA ILE A 54 9.99 -14.28 -10.85
C ILE A 54 10.75 -12.96 -10.61
N ASP A 55 10.13 -11.98 -9.95
CA ASP A 55 10.71 -10.63 -9.87
C ASP A 55 11.38 -10.32 -8.52
N TRP A 56 10.86 -10.82 -7.40
CA TRP A 56 11.36 -10.43 -6.06
C TRP A 56 12.82 -10.81 -5.86
N ASP A 57 13.19 -12.04 -6.21
CA ASP A 57 14.55 -12.54 -5.97
C ASP A 57 15.55 -11.76 -6.84
N ALA A 58 15.19 -11.48 -8.09
CA ALA A 58 15.98 -10.61 -8.97
C ALA A 58 16.12 -9.19 -8.41
N TYR A 59 15.03 -8.61 -7.89
CA TYR A 59 15.01 -7.27 -7.30
C TYR A 59 15.87 -7.20 -6.04
N MET A 60 15.75 -8.16 -5.13
CA MET A 60 16.52 -8.20 -3.89
C MET A 60 18.01 -8.42 -4.16
N SER A 61 18.37 -9.18 -5.19
CA SER A 61 19.77 -9.32 -5.64
C SER A 61 20.34 -7.98 -6.12
N GLN A 62 19.62 -7.27 -6.98
CA GLN A 62 20.02 -5.95 -7.49
C GLN A 62 20.12 -4.91 -6.36
N VAL A 63 19.18 -4.92 -5.41
CA VAL A 63 19.20 -4.03 -4.24
C VAL A 63 20.38 -4.36 -3.33
N THR A 64 20.69 -5.64 -3.12
CA THR A 64 21.83 -6.05 -2.30
C THR A 64 23.15 -5.54 -2.90
N GLY A 65 23.37 -5.70 -4.21
CA GLY A 65 24.55 -5.13 -4.88
C GLY A 65 24.65 -3.61 -4.72
N PHE A 66 23.52 -2.90 -4.82
CA PHE A 66 23.47 -1.46 -4.55
C PHE A 66 23.83 -1.12 -3.09
N LEU A 67 23.28 -1.85 -2.12
CA LEU A 67 23.56 -1.65 -0.68
C LEU A 67 25.02 -1.97 -0.32
N GLU A 68 25.66 -2.90 -1.05
CA GLU A 68 27.07 -3.26 -0.88
C GLU A 68 28.06 -2.24 -1.47
N GLY A 69 27.57 -1.28 -2.26
CA GLY A 69 28.39 -0.18 -2.77
C GLY A 69 28.48 -0.08 -4.29
N GLU A 70 27.84 -0.98 -5.04
CA GLU A 70 27.81 -0.88 -6.50
C GLU A 70 26.98 0.33 -6.96
N ARG A 71 27.52 1.10 -7.90
CA ARG A 71 26.91 2.31 -8.46
C ARG A 71 26.85 2.28 -9.98
N ASP A 72 27.60 1.41 -10.62
CA ASP A 72 27.49 1.14 -12.04
C ASP A 72 26.24 0.27 -12.30
N TYR A 73 25.24 0.89 -12.92
CA TYR A 73 23.99 0.24 -13.28
C TYR A 73 24.19 -1.01 -14.15
N SER A 74 25.22 -1.01 -14.99
CA SER A 74 25.49 -2.14 -15.87
C SER A 74 25.95 -3.39 -15.11
N ASN A 75 26.39 -3.24 -13.85
CA ASN A 75 26.81 -4.33 -12.97
C ASN A 75 25.71 -4.82 -12.02
N LEU A 76 24.65 -4.02 -11.81
CA LEU A 76 23.51 -4.43 -11.00
C LEU A 76 22.64 -5.42 -11.80
N LYS A 77 22.75 -6.72 -11.51
CA LYS A 77 22.00 -7.77 -12.22
C LYS A 77 21.41 -8.79 -11.25
N GLY A 78 20.24 -9.32 -11.59
CA GLY A 78 19.63 -10.47 -10.93
C GLY A 78 19.53 -11.65 -11.88
N ASP A 79 18.86 -12.72 -11.46
CA ASP A 79 18.69 -13.93 -12.27
C ASP A 79 17.92 -13.69 -13.58
N THR A 80 17.15 -12.61 -13.65
CA THR A 80 16.40 -12.17 -14.84
C THR A 80 17.18 -11.21 -15.75
N GLY A 81 18.43 -10.89 -15.40
CA GLY A 81 19.30 -10.01 -16.16
C GLY A 81 19.60 -8.66 -15.48
N PRO A 82 20.12 -7.68 -16.25
CA PRO A 82 20.52 -6.39 -15.70
C PRO A 82 19.34 -5.55 -15.21
N LEU A 83 19.61 -4.67 -14.26
CA LEU A 83 18.65 -3.70 -13.75
C LEU A 83 18.28 -2.71 -14.87
N VAL A 84 17.03 -2.77 -15.29
CA VAL A 84 16.46 -1.89 -16.34
C VAL A 84 15.63 -0.74 -15.77
N TYR A 85 15.35 -0.75 -14.46
CA TYR A 85 14.51 0.24 -13.80
C TYR A 85 15.31 1.47 -13.34
N PRO A 86 14.71 2.68 -13.31
CA PRO A 86 15.39 3.89 -12.82
C PRO A 86 15.79 3.81 -11.34
N ALA A 87 16.68 4.71 -10.89
CA ALA A 87 17.18 4.78 -9.49
C ALA A 87 16.13 4.82 -8.40
N GLY A 88 14.96 5.41 -8.67
CA GLY A 88 13.85 5.42 -7.72
C GLY A 88 13.47 4.00 -7.26
N PHE A 89 13.52 3.01 -8.16
CA PHE A 89 13.28 1.62 -7.82
C PHE A 89 14.26 1.11 -6.75
N LEU A 90 15.57 1.34 -6.94
CA LEU A 90 16.58 0.92 -5.97
C LEU A 90 16.35 1.55 -4.60
N TYR A 91 16.04 2.84 -4.55
CA TYR A 91 15.81 3.52 -3.26
C TYR A 91 14.56 3.01 -2.55
N ILE A 92 13.46 2.82 -3.28
CA ILE A 92 12.21 2.31 -2.70
C ILE A 92 12.42 0.88 -2.20
N TYR A 93 12.99 -0.01 -3.02
CA TYR A 93 13.19 -1.40 -2.62
C TYR A 93 14.29 -1.57 -1.58
N SER A 94 15.28 -0.69 -1.52
CA SER A 94 16.22 -0.62 -0.39
C SER A 94 15.49 -0.31 0.91
N ALA A 95 14.60 0.69 0.91
CA ALA A 95 13.80 1.01 2.09
C ALA A 95 12.88 -0.15 2.50
N ILE A 96 12.26 -0.82 1.53
CA ILE A 96 11.46 -2.03 1.78
C ILE A 96 12.35 -3.12 2.38
N GLN A 97 13.53 -3.40 1.81
CA GLN A 97 14.47 -4.40 2.30
C GLN A 97 14.90 -4.13 3.75
N TYR A 98 15.15 -2.86 4.11
CA TYR A 98 15.45 -2.49 5.49
C TYR A 98 14.30 -2.77 6.46
N VAL A 99 13.06 -2.59 6.03
CA VAL A 99 11.86 -2.75 6.89
C VAL A 99 11.39 -4.21 6.96
N THR A 100 11.58 -4.98 5.88
CA THR A 100 11.06 -6.36 5.77
C THR A 100 12.14 -7.43 5.95
N GLY A 101 13.42 -7.04 5.96
CA GLY A 101 14.54 -7.98 5.94
C GLY A 101 14.60 -8.82 4.67
N GLY A 102 14.05 -8.32 3.56
CA GLY A 102 13.96 -9.08 2.29
C GLY A 102 12.88 -10.17 2.28
N GLN A 103 12.03 -10.25 3.30
CA GLN A 103 10.95 -11.24 3.37
C GLN A 103 9.75 -10.82 2.52
N VAL A 104 9.23 -11.77 1.75
CA VAL A 104 8.10 -11.57 0.82
C VAL A 104 6.81 -11.22 1.56
N TYR A 105 6.44 -11.98 2.59
CA TYR A 105 5.15 -11.81 3.26
C TYR A 105 5.01 -10.43 3.95
N PRO A 106 5.99 -9.95 4.74
CA PRO A 106 5.95 -8.58 5.25
C PRO A 106 5.89 -7.52 4.14
N ALA A 107 6.58 -7.74 3.01
CA ALA A 107 6.52 -6.82 1.87
C ALA A 107 5.12 -6.80 1.23
N GLN A 108 4.47 -7.94 1.05
CA GLN A 108 3.08 -8.03 0.59
C GLN A 108 2.13 -7.26 1.51
N CYS A 109 2.29 -7.36 2.82
CA CYS A 109 1.49 -6.58 3.77
C CYS A 109 1.74 -5.07 3.66
N ARG A 110 2.98 -4.64 3.40
CA ARG A 110 3.29 -3.21 3.17
C ARG A 110 2.70 -2.69 1.87
N PHE A 111 2.78 -3.47 0.79
CA PHE A 111 2.13 -3.11 -0.47
C PHE A 111 0.62 -3.05 -0.33
N PHE A 112 0.01 -4.00 0.38
CA PHE A 112 -1.43 -3.95 0.69
C PHE A 112 -1.80 -2.68 1.44
N LEU A 113 -1.08 -2.35 2.52
CA LEU A 113 -1.35 -1.13 3.29
C LEU A 113 -1.18 0.13 2.43
N ALA A 114 -0.11 0.22 1.64
CA ALA A 114 0.12 1.34 0.74
C ALA A 114 -1.00 1.47 -0.29
N PHE A 115 -1.42 0.36 -0.89
CA PHE A 115 -2.49 0.33 -1.88
C PHE A 115 -3.84 0.75 -1.28
N SER A 116 -4.20 0.24 -0.10
CA SER A 116 -5.45 0.58 0.59
C SER A 116 -5.50 2.02 1.13
N THR A 117 -4.35 2.65 1.37
CA THR A 117 -4.27 4.02 1.91
C THR A 117 -4.07 5.10 0.85
N CYS A 118 -3.44 4.78 -0.29
CA CYS A 118 -3.16 5.74 -1.36
C CYS A 118 -4.33 5.89 -2.36
N TRP A 119 -5.37 5.05 -2.25
CA TRP A 119 -6.61 5.11 -3.05
C TRP A 119 -7.76 5.93 -2.43
N ILE A 120 -7.57 6.45 -1.20
CA ILE A 120 -8.54 7.28 -0.48
C ILE A 120 -7.99 8.71 -0.37
#